data_AF-A0A517V630-F1
#
_entry.id   AF-A0A517V630-F1
#
_cell.length_a   1.000
_cell.length_b   1.000
_cell.length_c   1.000
_cell.angle_alpha   90.00
_cell.angle_beta   90.00
_cell.angle_gamma   90.00
#
_symmetry.space_group_name_H-M   'P 1'
#
loop_
_entity.id
_entity.type
_entity.pdbx_description
1 polymer ?
#
loop_
_entity_poly.entity_id
_entity_poly.type
_entity_poly.pdbx_seq_one_letter_code
_entity_poly.pdbx_strand_id
1 'polypeptide(L)'
;MSDPSDPQWDLLPDQPEPFFGLSGKYDVRDLKRSYNAFIRKFKPEKFPAEFQKIRAAYERLDDALRYGETSSPNQNTADWHFNWSEVLQEQQKPGSPAVPPQPPVDANTDHEDAEPVFLSDEQPLHERVRAERLQDLYQELKTLPVKTPYEYYALAFLSDLLEGHSQSFPMWLLKGLKAHPGDPALFELLHQYFVTSDALEGLEELLINTSRVVRSDRFYYLTENAWDRLLRNAPFHTFRHTLDACETNLLDHQVDHLLVFYIHILKAALWKADTVWLNSTFSLIETNLVRLPPWLEYEFHFLDLIRVYQKEREVFLTGGPLRTIIDQTIQDYCTQSEQQADQSFLECQQLLVSQRNELLEEFDITSTECETIQIVWEKIAEDVFERINTGFHESFPESLEQRTRQLVAQLSQEDSGADYRRSVKIPRLGFLLFLAVSVMISLLGLVFKGDAINGPFLIIGCLLILNGIVFVISSVISEHVVRAFYTSWWRQKLMQFYQSDWVPLVAVALQLKQLKQKQFKKNKAYNLDEVAILMLHDVSLYFYTTAQRLLTACE
;
A
#
# COMPACT_ATOMS: atom_id res chain seq x y z
N MET A 1 -23.90 -32.99 10.92
CA MET A 1 -23.67 -31.91 11.90
C MET A 1 -22.26 -31.42 11.63
N SER A 2 -22.17 -30.40 10.78
CA SER A 2 -20.92 -29.84 10.28
C SER A 2 -20.26 -29.00 11.37
N ASP A 3 -18.94 -29.08 11.50
CA ASP A 3 -18.18 -28.24 12.43
C ASP A 3 -18.51 -26.75 12.16
N PRO A 4 -18.74 -25.92 13.19
CA PRO A 4 -19.03 -24.49 13.03
C PRO A 4 -17.82 -23.67 12.52
N SER A 5 -16.76 -24.32 12.04
CA SER A 5 -15.52 -23.72 11.56
C SER A 5 -15.28 -23.88 10.05
N ASP A 6 -16.14 -24.61 9.33
CA ASP A 6 -16.00 -24.80 7.88
C ASP A 6 -16.61 -23.61 7.13
N PRO A 7 -15.89 -22.97 6.18
CA PRO A 7 -16.41 -21.86 5.40
C PRO A 7 -17.66 -22.27 4.63
N GLN A 8 -18.62 -21.35 4.49
CA GLN A 8 -19.78 -21.56 3.63
C GLN A 8 -19.38 -21.37 2.16
N TRP A 9 -18.69 -22.37 1.60
CA TRP A 9 -18.19 -22.35 0.21
C TRP A 9 -19.28 -22.15 -0.84
N ASP A 10 -20.52 -22.53 -0.53
CA ASP A 10 -21.69 -22.35 -1.40
C ASP A 10 -22.05 -20.87 -1.63
N LEU A 11 -21.50 -19.96 -0.81
CA LEU A 11 -21.64 -18.52 -0.99
C LEU A 11 -20.71 -17.96 -2.07
N LEU A 12 -19.63 -18.65 -2.44
CA LEU A 12 -18.73 -18.19 -3.49
C LEU A 12 -19.09 -18.84 -4.83
N PRO A 13 -19.12 -18.07 -5.93
CA PRO A 13 -18.63 -16.69 -6.09
C PRO A 13 -19.69 -15.59 -5.86
N ASP A 14 -20.94 -15.94 -5.58
CA ASP A 14 -22.09 -15.05 -5.74
C ASP A 14 -22.30 -14.06 -4.59
N GLN A 15 -21.93 -14.44 -3.37
CA GLN A 15 -22.11 -13.67 -2.13
C GLN A 15 -20.80 -13.59 -1.32
N PRO A 16 -19.80 -12.83 -1.81
CA PRO A 16 -18.51 -12.74 -1.15
C PRO A 16 -18.57 -11.98 0.19
N GLU A 17 -19.43 -10.99 0.37
CA GLU A 17 -19.56 -10.23 1.63
C GLU A 17 -19.93 -11.13 2.83
N PRO A 18 -21.02 -11.92 2.79
CA PRO A 18 -21.34 -12.84 3.89
C PRO A 18 -20.34 -13.99 4.02
N PHE A 19 -19.67 -14.40 2.93
CA PHE A 19 -18.57 -15.39 3.02
C PHE A 19 -17.44 -14.89 3.91
N PHE A 20 -17.04 -13.62 3.78
CA PHE A 20 -16.05 -12.98 4.64
C PHE A 20 -16.62 -12.54 6.00
N GLY A 21 -17.90 -12.80 6.28
CA GLY A 21 -18.57 -12.37 7.52
C GLY A 21 -18.72 -10.85 7.62
N LEU A 22 -18.66 -10.13 6.50
CA LEU A 22 -18.83 -8.69 6.42
C LEU A 22 -20.32 -8.36 6.38
N SER A 23 -20.75 -7.40 7.18
CA SER A 23 -22.15 -6.94 7.20
C SER A 23 -22.22 -5.46 7.58
N GLY A 24 -23.14 -4.71 6.96
CA GLY A 24 -23.30 -3.28 7.22
C GLY A 24 -22.23 -2.43 6.52
N LYS A 25 -21.79 -1.34 7.18
CA LYS A 25 -20.70 -0.49 6.67
C LYS A 25 -19.37 -1.07 7.14
N TYR A 26 -18.57 -1.58 6.21
CA TYR A 26 -17.22 -2.07 6.43
C TYR A 26 -16.25 -1.33 5.51
N ASP A 27 -14.97 -1.34 5.85
CA ASP A 27 -13.92 -0.73 5.03
C ASP A 27 -12.96 -1.78 4.43
N VAL A 28 -12.00 -1.32 3.64
CA VAL A 28 -10.96 -2.17 3.02
C VAL A 28 -10.14 -2.91 4.08
N ARG A 29 -9.94 -2.34 5.27
CA ARG A 29 -9.15 -2.98 6.35
C ARG A 29 -9.92 -4.15 6.97
N ASP A 30 -11.22 -4.02 7.14
CA ASP A 30 -12.09 -5.10 7.60
C ASP A 30 -12.09 -6.28 6.62
N LEU A 31 -12.20 -6.00 5.31
CA LEU A 31 -12.10 -7.01 4.26
C LEU A 31 -10.73 -7.71 4.27
N LYS A 32 -9.63 -6.94 4.30
CA LYS A 32 -8.26 -7.46 4.38
C LYS A 32 -8.05 -8.37 5.58
N ARG A 33 -8.54 -7.97 6.76
CA ARG A 33 -8.42 -8.77 7.98
C ARG A 33 -9.14 -10.13 7.84
N SER A 34 -10.34 -10.13 7.26
CA SER A 34 -11.10 -11.36 7.04
C SER A 34 -10.40 -12.27 6.03
N TYR A 35 -9.98 -11.73 4.89
CA TYR A 35 -9.23 -12.44 3.87
C TYR A 35 -7.98 -13.14 4.43
N ASN A 36 -7.16 -12.44 5.20
CA ASN A 36 -5.95 -13.01 5.81
C ASN A 36 -6.25 -14.13 6.81
N ALA A 37 -7.38 -14.08 7.51
CA ALA A 37 -7.81 -15.18 8.38
C ALA A 37 -8.13 -16.45 7.57
N PHE A 38 -8.70 -16.33 6.37
CA PHE A 38 -8.95 -17.45 5.48
C PHE A 38 -7.67 -17.99 4.83
N ILE A 39 -6.78 -17.13 4.34
CA ILE A 39 -5.53 -17.55 3.67
C ILE A 39 -4.58 -18.30 4.61
N ARG A 40 -4.58 -17.98 5.92
CA ARG A 40 -3.84 -18.77 6.93
C ARG A 40 -4.34 -20.21 7.05
N LYS A 41 -5.65 -20.43 6.91
CA LYS A 41 -6.27 -21.76 6.97
C LYS A 41 -6.09 -22.49 5.64
N PHE A 42 -6.34 -21.80 4.53
CA PHE A 42 -6.31 -22.33 3.17
C PHE A 42 -5.02 -21.91 2.46
N LYS A 43 -3.89 -22.49 2.87
CA LYS A 43 -2.59 -22.21 2.25
C LYS A 43 -2.55 -22.70 0.79
N PRO A 44 -1.95 -21.95 -0.15
CA PRO A 44 -1.94 -22.28 -1.58
C PRO A 44 -1.27 -23.63 -1.88
N GLU A 45 -0.29 -24.04 -1.09
CA GLU A 45 0.40 -25.34 -1.23
C GLU A 45 -0.51 -26.53 -0.89
N LYS A 46 -1.49 -26.35 0.01
CA LYS A 46 -2.37 -27.42 0.52
C LYS A 46 -3.76 -27.39 -0.11
N PHE A 47 -4.26 -26.19 -0.44
CA PHE A 47 -5.63 -25.94 -0.90
C PHE A 47 -5.63 -24.91 -2.06
N PRO A 48 -5.06 -25.25 -3.24
CA PRO A 48 -4.89 -24.29 -4.33
C PRO A 48 -6.21 -23.80 -4.92
N ALA A 49 -7.23 -24.67 -5.04
CA ALA A 49 -8.51 -24.31 -5.64
C ALA A 49 -9.35 -23.42 -4.71
N GLU A 50 -9.35 -23.73 -3.41
CA GLU A 50 -9.97 -22.95 -2.35
C GLU A 50 -9.32 -21.57 -2.24
N PHE A 51 -7.99 -21.52 -2.26
CA PHE A 51 -7.22 -20.28 -2.25
C PHE A 51 -7.58 -19.37 -3.44
N GLN A 52 -7.67 -19.93 -4.66
CA GLN A 52 -8.08 -19.17 -5.85
C GLN A 52 -9.48 -18.59 -5.70
N LYS A 53 -10.44 -19.35 -5.17
CA LYS A 53 -11.81 -18.86 -4.93
C LYS A 53 -11.84 -17.73 -3.90
N ILE A 54 -11.14 -17.88 -2.78
CA ILE A 54 -11.04 -16.84 -1.74
C ILE A 54 -10.40 -15.57 -2.32
N ARG A 55 -9.32 -15.72 -3.10
CA ARG A 55 -8.62 -14.61 -3.72
C ARG A 55 -9.48 -13.85 -4.73
N ALA A 56 -10.14 -14.57 -5.63
CA ALA A 56 -11.04 -13.95 -6.60
C ALA A 56 -12.20 -13.20 -5.91
N ALA A 57 -12.72 -13.75 -4.81
CA ALA A 57 -13.77 -13.10 -4.00
C ALA A 57 -13.26 -11.83 -3.28
N TYR A 58 -12.03 -11.87 -2.77
CA TYR A 58 -11.38 -10.72 -2.14
C TYR A 58 -11.09 -9.61 -3.15
N GLU A 59 -10.42 -9.94 -4.26
CA GLU A 59 -10.09 -8.97 -5.33
C GLU A 59 -11.37 -8.28 -5.83
N ARG A 60 -12.44 -9.05 -6.06
CA ARG A 60 -13.75 -8.50 -6.44
C ARG A 60 -14.31 -7.49 -5.44
N LEU A 61 -14.27 -7.80 -4.14
CA LEU A 61 -14.80 -6.91 -3.11
C LEU A 61 -13.90 -5.70 -2.87
N ASP A 62 -12.59 -5.88 -2.96
CA ASP A 62 -11.62 -4.81 -2.85
C ASP A 62 -11.82 -3.80 -3.98
N ASP A 63 -11.89 -4.27 -5.23
CA ASP A 63 -12.16 -3.42 -6.40
C ASP A 63 -13.50 -2.68 -6.24
N ALA A 64 -14.56 -3.38 -5.84
CA ALA A 64 -15.88 -2.79 -5.63
C ALA A 64 -15.89 -1.75 -4.50
N LEU A 65 -15.14 -1.97 -3.42
CA LEU A 65 -14.97 -1.00 -2.33
C LEU A 65 -14.17 0.21 -2.79
N ARG A 66 -13.10 -0.01 -3.54
CA ARG A 66 -12.21 1.05 -4.02
C ARG A 66 -12.94 2.04 -4.93
N TYR A 67 -13.80 1.54 -5.80
CA TYR A 67 -14.61 2.33 -6.71
C TYR A 67 -16.00 2.71 -6.15
N GLY A 68 -16.35 2.27 -4.94
CA GLY A 68 -17.66 2.59 -4.34
C GLY A 68 -18.85 1.90 -5.03
N GLU A 69 -18.60 0.82 -5.78
CA GLU A 69 -19.61 -0.02 -6.45
C GLU A 69 -20.18 -1.10 -5.50
N THR A 70 -19.80 -1.11 -4.21
CA THR A 70 -20.44 -2.00 -3.21
C THR A 70 -21.96 -1.81 -3.20
N SER A 71 -22.66 -2.92 -3.39
CA SER A 71 -24.09 -3.01 -3.59
C SER A 71 -24.85 -2.09 -2.63
N SER A 72 -25.54 -1.10 -3.17
CA SER A 72 -26.57 -0.41 -2.40
C SER A 72 -27.55 -1.47 -1.86
N PRO A 73 -27.91 -1.46 -0.57
CA PRO A 73 -28.79 -2.47 0.05
C PRO A 73 -30.24 -2.46 -0.47
N ASN A 74 -30.52 -1.75 -1.56
CA ASN A 74 -31.80 -1.68 -2.25
C ASN A 74 -31.82 -2.41 -3.60
N GLN A 75 -30.72 -3.04 -4.02
CA GLN A 75 -30.75 -4.03 -5.09
C GLN A 75 -30.76 -5.40 -4.42
N ASN A 76 -31.85 -6.14 -4.57
CA ASN A 76 -31.99 -7.51 -4.06
C ASN A 76 -30.82 -8.37 -4.57
N THR A 77 -29.80 -8.55 -3.74
CA THR A 77 -28.60 -9.37 -3.99
C THR A 77 -28.87 -10.87 -3.86
N ALA A 78 -30.13 -11.30 -3.76
CA ALA A 78 -30.50 -12.71 -3.71
C ALA A 78 -30.50 -13.42 -5.08
N ASP A 79 -30.48 -12.68 -6.19
CA ASP A 79 -30.64 -13.22 -7.54
C ASP A 79 -29.44 -12.89 -8.47
N TRP A 80 -28.20 -13.16 -8.06
CA TRP A 80 -27.03 -13.12 -8.95
C TRP A 80 -26.92 -14.35 -9.89
N HIS A 81 -27.99 -15.12 -10.04
CA HIS A 81 -28.21 -15.82 -11.28
C HIS A 81 -28.65 -14.77 -12.29
N PHE A 82 -27.80 -14.40 -13.26
CA PHE A 82 -28.26 -13.67 -14.44
C PHE A 82 -29.27 -14.56 -15.17
N ASN A 83 -30.52 -14.50 -14.73
CA ASN A 83 -31.59 -15.37 -15.17
C ASN A 83 -32.14 -14.78 -16.47
N TRP A 84 -31.34 -14.88 -17.54
CA TRP A 84 -31.78 -14.54 -18.89
C TRP A 84 -33.05 -15.29 -19.31
N SER A 85 -33.37 -16.40 -18.63
CA SER A 85 -34.61 -17.14 -18.75
C SER A 85 -35.86 -16.32 -18.38
N GLU A 86 -35.77 -15.40 -17.42
CA GLU A 86 -36.90 -14.54 -17.03
C GLU A 86 -37.16 -13.43 -18.05
N VAL A 87 -36.10 -12.87 -18.64
CA VAL A 87 -36.21 -11.90 -19.76
C VAL A 87 -36.87 -12.55 -20.98
N LEU A 88 -36.53 -13.82 -21.25
CA LEU A 88 -37.19 -14.63 -22.27
C LEU A 88 -38.66 -14.94 -21.94
N GLN A 89 -39.02 -15.05 -20.65
CA GLN A 89 -40.41 -15.28 -20.19
C GLN A 89 -41.28 -14.00 -20.13
N GLU A 90 -40.73 -12.84 -19.76
CA GLU A 90 -41.47 -11.58 -19.75
C GLU A 90 -41.82 -11.09 -21.15
N GLN A 91 -40.97 -11.38 -22.14
CA GLN A 91 -41.28 -11.14 -23.56
C GLN A 91 -42.26 -12.15 -24.15
N GLN A 92 -42.53 -13.28 -23.46
CA GLN A 92 -43.51 -14.30 -23.86
C GLN A 92 -44.92 -14.08 -23.30
N LYS A 93 -45.19 -13.04 -22.50
CA LYS A 93 -46.57 -12.76 -22.05
C LYS A 93 -47.38 -12.16 -23.22
N PRO A 94 -48.37 -12.87 -23.78
CA PRO A 94 -49.32 -12.25 -24.69
C PRO A 94 -50.23 -11.34 -23.85
N GLY A 95 -50.26 -10.06 -24.19
CA GLY A 95 -51.23 -9.05 -23.76
C GLY A 95 -51.97 -9.29 -22.43
N SER A 96 -51.59 -8.54 -21.38
CA SER A 96 -52.60 -8.20 -20.37
C SER A 96 -53.74 -7.43 -21.05
N PRO A 97 -55.02 -7.77 -20.78
CA PRO A 97 -56.14 -7.17 -21.47
C PRO A 97 -56.23 -5.68 -21.15
N ALA A 98 -56.18 -4.89 -22.21
CA ALA A 98 -56.42 -3.46 -22.17
C ALA A 98 -57.79 -3.16 -21.51
N VAL A 99 -57.75 -2.25 -20.53
CA VAL A 99 -58.89 -1.41 -20.17
C VAL A 99 -59.35 -0.70 -21.46
N PRO A 100 -60.65 -0.68 -21.81
CA PRO A 100 -61.10 -0.14 -23.09
C PRO A 100 -61.05 1.39 -23.10
N PRO A 101 -60.40 2.03 -24.09
CA PRO A 101 -60.66 3.43 -24.41
C PRO A 101 -61.77 3.51 -25.48
N GLN A 102 -62.80 4.32 -25.21
CA GLN A 102 -63.76 4.76 -26.23
C GLN A 102 -63.08 5.71 -27.25
N PRO A 103 -63.59 5.80 -28.49
CA PRO A 103 -62.90 6.45 -29.62
C PRO A 103 -63.13 7.97 -29.65
N PRO A 104 -62.30 8.72 -30.41
CA PRO A 104 -62.82 9.18 -31.70
C PRO A 104 -61.80 9.22 -32.86
N VAL A 105 -62.24 8.68 -34.00
CA VAL A 105 -62.33 9.29 -35.34
C VAL A 105 -61.09 9.99 -35.95
N ASP A 106 -60.62 9.37 -37.04
CA ASP A 106 -59.96 9.88 -38.27
C ASP A 106 -58.62 10.64 -38.18
N ALA A 107 -57.55 10.04 -38.72
CA ALA A 107 -57.07 10.34 -40.08
C ALA A 107 -55.74 9.61 -40.39
N ASN A 108 -55.70 9.00 -41.58
CA ASN A 108 -54.57 8.34 -42.21
C ASN A 108 -53.20 9.03 -42.05
N THR A 109 -52.17 8.26 -41.73
CA THR A 109 -50.88 8.36 -42.43
C THR A 109 -50.09 7.07 -42.28
N ASP A 110 -49.74 6.48 -43.42
CA ASP A 110 -49.00 5.23 -43.55
C ASP A 110 -47.58 5.37 -42.98
N HIS A 111 -47.28 4.60 -41.93
CA HIS A 111 -45.93 4.16 -41.62
C HIS A 111 -45.94 2.63 -41.65
N GLU A 112 -45.23 2.06 -42.63
CA GLU A 112 -44.89 0.65 -42.69
C GLU A 112 -43.97 0.33 -41.48
N ASP A 113 -44.59 0.02 -40.35
CA ASP A 113 -43.91 -0.61 -39.22
C ASP A 113 -43.62 -2.07 -39.60
N ALA A 114 -42.35 -2.35 -39.90
CA ALA A 114 -41.88 -3.72 -40.01
C ALA A 114 -41.97 -4.37 -38.62
N GLU A 115 -42.96 -5.25 -38.45
CA GLU A 115 -43.09 -6.10 -37.28
C GLU A 115 -41.79 -6.89 -37.05
N PRO A 116 -41.24 -6.91 -35.81
CA PRO A 116 -40.15 -7.81 -35.48
C PRO A 116 -40.66 -9.25 -35.60
N VAL A 117 -40.15 -9.97 -36.60
CA VAL A 117 -40.36 -11.41 -36.75
C VAL A 117 -39.55 -12.11 -35.67
N PHE A 118 -40.23 -12.48 -34.58
CA PHE A 118 -39.67 -13.31 -33.51
C PHE A 118 -39.56 -14.75 -34.00
N LEU A 119 -38.38 -15.37 -33.84
CA LEU A 119 -38.22 -16.80 -34.05
C LEU A 119 -39.17 -17.55 -33.11
N SER A 120 -40.00 -18.39 -33.71
CA SER A 120 -40.96 -19.24 -33.00
C SER A 120 -40.23 -20.35 -32.22
N ASP A 121 -40.62 -20.57 -30.96
CA ASP A 121 -40.62 -21.86 -30.23
C ASP A 121 -39.33 -22.73 -30.13
N GLU A 122 -38.12 -22.23 -30.39
CA GLU A 122 -36.91 -23.06 -30.31
C GLU A 122 -36.28 -23.12 -28.90
N GLN A 123 -35.85 -24.32 -28.52
CA GLN A 123 -35.28 -24.69 -27.22
C GLN A 123 -34.17 -23.72 -26.75
N PRO A 124 -33.97 -23.55 -25.43
CA PRO A 124 -32.94 -22.67 -24.92
C PRO A 124 -31.56 -23.12 -25.41
N LEU A 125 -30.68 -22.15 -25.71
CA LEU A 125 -29.41 -22.38 -26.42
C LEU A 125 -28.54 -23.49 -25.78
N HIS A 126 -28.58 -23.66 -24.46
CA HIS A 126 -27.84 -24.71 -23.75
C HIS A 126 -28.29 -26.14 -24.14
N GLU A 127 -29.53 -26.31 -24.59
CA GLU A 127 -30.05 -27.56 -25.16
C GLU A 127 -29.66 -27.69 -26.64
N ARG A 128 -29.74 -26.60 -27.42
CA ARG A 128 -29.38 -26.57 -28.84
C ARG A 128 -27.90 -26.85 -29.08
N VAL A 129 -27.01 -26.36 -28.21
CA VAL A 129 -25.55 -26.62 -28.24
C VAL A 129 -25.21 -28.11 -28.14
N ARG A 130 -26.09 -28.94 -27.55
CA ARG A 130 -25.89 -30.40 -27.46
C ARG A 130 -26.40 -31.16 -28.68
N ALA A 131 -27.30 -30.56 -29.46
CA ALA A 131 -27.99 -31.22 -30.57
C ALA A 131 -27.50 -30.77 -31.96
N GLU A 132 -27.05 -29.51 -32.09
CA GLU A 132 -26.68 -28.90 -33.37
C GLU A 132 -25.16 -28.70 -33.51
N ARG A 133 -24.68 -28.46 -34.74
CA ARG A 133 -23.28 -28.12 -34.98
C ARG A 133 -23.03 -26.66 -34.60
N LEU A 134 -22.01 -26.44 -33.77
CA LEU A 134 -21.65 -25.11 -33.25
C LEU A 134 -21.42 -24.04 -34.35
N GLN A 135 -20.92 -24.45 -35.52
CA GLN A 135 -20.69 -23.55 -36.66
C GLN A 135 -21.99 -23.04 -37.29
N ASP A 136 -23.01 -23.90 -37.36
CA ASP A 136 -24.31 -23.56 -37.94
C ASP A 136 -25.06 -22.62 -36.97
N LEU A 137 -25.04 -22.92 -35.67
CA LEU A 137 -25.53 -22.05 -34.60
C LEU A 137 -24.87 -20.68 -34.59
N TYR A 138 -23.55 -20.62 -34.76
CA TYR A 138 -22.81 -19.35 -34.81
C TYR A 138 -23.23 -18.49 -36.01
N GLN A 139 -23.44 -19.08 -37.19
CA GLN A 139 -23.91 -18.33 -38.37
C GLN A 139 -25.35 -17.86 -38.21
N GLU A 140 -26.24 -18.70 -37.68
CA GLU A 140 -27.63 -18.36 -37.41
C GLU A 140 -27.71 -17.15 -36.47
N LEU A 141 -27.08 -17.24 -35.29
CA LEU A 141 -27.05 -16.16 -34.30
C LEU A 141 -26.44 -14.88 -34.88
N LYS A 142 -25.41 -14.99 -35.71
CA LYS A 142 -24.79 -13.83 -36.37
C LYS A 142 -25.75 -13.12 -37.31
N THR A 143 -26.57 -13.87 -38.05
CA THR A 143 -27.54 -13.35 -39.02
C THR A 143 -28.82 -12.76 -38.42
N LEU A 144 -29.04 -12.90 -37.12
CA LEU A 144 -30.23 -12.34 -36.46
C LEU A 144 -30.31 -10.80 -36.60
N PRO A 145 -31.47 -10.24 -36.98
CA PRO A 145 -31.63 -8.80 -37.23
C PRO A 145 -31.60 -7.95 -35.95
N VAL A 146 -32.17 -8.46 -34.85
CA VAL A 146 -32.15 -7.85 -33.52
C VAL A 146 -31.57 -8.88 -32.57
N LYS A 147 -30.63 -8.44 -31.71
CA LYS A 147 -29.93 -9.32 -30.78
C LYS A 147 -30.17 -8.93 -29.33
N THR A 148 -30.52 -9.89 -28.49
CA THR A 148 -30.59 -9.72 -27.03
C THR A 148 -29.20 -9.79 -26.39
N PRO A 149 -29.00 -9.27 -25.16
CA PRO A 149 -27.74 -9.40 -24.44
C PRO A 149 -27.25 -10.86 -24.32
N TYR A 150 -28.19 -11.80 -24.11
CA TYR A 150 -27.88 -13.23 -24.04
C TYR A 150 -27.29 -13.77 -25.35
N GLU A 151 -27.81 -13.35 -26.51
CA GLU A 151 -27.29 -13.75 -27.82
C GLU A 151 -25.90 -13.17 -28.08
N TYR A 152 -25.58 -11.98 -27.56
CA TYR A 152 -24.22 -11.44 -27.61
C TYR A 152 -23.24 -12.25 -26.75
N TYR A 153 -23.66 -12.68 -25.56
CA TYR A 153 -22.88 -13.59 -24.73
C TYR A 153 -22.66 -14.94 -25.42
N ALA A 154 -23.72 -15.52 -26.00
CA ALA A 154 -23.66 -16.76 -26.77
C ALA A 154 -22.69 -16.67 -27.95
N LEU A 155 -22.75 -15.57 -28.71
CA LEU A 155 -21.81 -15.30 -29.81
C LEU A 155 -20.38 -15.14 -29.31
N ALA A 156 -20.17 -14.47 -28.18
CA ALA A 156 -18.85 -14.34 -27.57
C ALA A 156 -18.27 -15.72 -27.22
N PHE A 157 -19.04 -16.55 -26.51
CA PHE A 157 -18.63 -17.91 -26.14
C PHE A 157 -18.36 -18.81 -27.34
N LEU A 158 -19.25 -18.81 -28.34
CA LEU A 158 -19.07 -19.62 -29.56
C LEU A 158 -17.87 -19.14 -30.39
N SER A 159 -17.62 -17.83 -30.44
CA SER A 159 -16.48 -17.27 -31.19
C SER A 159 -15.14 -17.65 -30.59
N ASP A 160 -15.05 -17.78 -29.26
CA ASP A 160 -13.84 -18.21 -28.57
C ASP A 160 -13.51 -19.68 -28.91
N LEU A 161 -14.54 -20.53 -28.94
CA LEU A 161 -14.42 -21.95 -29.27
C LEU A 161 -14.12 -22.23 -30.75
N LEU A 162 -14.62 -21.38 -31.66
CA LEU A 162 -14.59 -21.64 -33.11
C LEU A 162 -13.49 -20.89 -33.85
N GLU A 163 -13.23 -19.63 -33.51
CA GLU A 163 -12.33 -18.77 -34.28
C GLU A 163 -10.90 -18.80 -33.73
N GLY A 164 -10.68 -19.20 -32.48
CA GLY A 164 -9.33 -19.35 -31.89
C GLY A 164 -8.49 -18.08 -31.84
N HIS A 165 -9.09 -16.91 -32.10
CA HIS A 165 -8.44 -15.61 -31.95
C HIS A 165 -8.60 -15.15 -30.50
N SER A 166 -7.51 -14.74 -29.86
CA SER A 166 -7.45 -14.39 -28.43
C SER A 166 -8.36 -13.22 -28.00
N GLN A 167 -9.03 -12.54 -28.93
CA GLN A 167 -9.87 -11.37 -28.66
C GLN A 167 -11.29 -11.46 -29.24
N SER A 168 -11.71 -12.61 -29.78
CA SER A 168 -13.05 -12.76 -30.34
C SER A 168 -14.13 -12.60 -29.24
N PHE A 169 -13.90 -13.20 -28.08
CA PHE A 169 -14.78 -13.13 -26.91
C PHE A 169 -15.05 -11.68 -26.45
N PRO A 170 -14.05 -10.88 -26.02
CA PRO A 170 -14.31 -9.53 -25.52
C PRO A 170 -14.88 -8.59 -26.59
N MET A 171 -14.55 -8.78 -27.87
CA MET A 171 -15.08 -7.94 -28.95
C MET A 171 -16.58 -8.14 -29.18
N TRP A 172 -17.11 -9.35 -28.98
CA TRP A 172 -18.55 -9.59 -29.02
C TRP A 172 -19.29 -9.02 -27.80
N LEU A 173 -18.68 -9.09 -26.61
CA LEU A 173 -19.22 -8.42 -25.42
C LEU A 173 -19.27 -6.90 -25.60
N LEU A 174 -18.24 -6.29 -26.18
CA LEU A 174 -18.23 -4.85 -26.50
C LEU A 174 -19.30 -4.46 -27.52
N LYS A 175 -19.56 -5.30 -28.54
CA LYS A 175 -20.69 -5.09 -29.45
C LYS A 175 -22.03 -5.16 -28.72
N GLY A 176 -22.17 -6.10 -27.79
CA GLY A 176 -23.33 -6.23 -26.92
C GLY A 176 -23.55 -5.00 -26.05
N LEU A 177 -22.53 -4.52 -25.35
CA LEU A 177 -22.58 -3.31 -24.53
C LEU A 177 -22.83 -2.04 -25.37
N LYS A 178 -22.35 -1.99 -26.61
CA LYS A 178 -22.68 -0.88 -27.51
C LYS A 178 -24.17 -0.85 -27.88
N ALA A 179 -24.78 -2.03 -28.03
CA ALA A 179 -26.21 -2.16 -28.32
C ALA A 179 -27.07 -2.00 -27.05
N HIS A 180 -26.57 -2.46 -25.90
CA HIS A 180 -27.25 -2.50 -24.61
C HIS A 180 -26.34 -1.92 -23.50
N PRO A 181 -26.16 -0.59 -23.42
CA PRO A 181 -25.16 0.03 -22.53
C PRO A 181 -25.40 -0.12 -21.02
N GLY A 182 -26.65 -0.40 -20.62
CA GLY A 182 -27.04 -0.53 -19.22
C GLY A 182 -27.06 -1.97 -18.70
N ASP A 183 -26.61 -2.93 -19.51
CA ASP A 183 -26.70 -4.34 -19.14
C ASP A 183 -25.61 -4.73 -18.12
N PRO A 184 -25.98 -5.12 -16.88
CA PRO A 184 -25.00 -5.40 -15.83
C PRO A 184 -24.24 -6.70 -16.08
N ALA A 185 -24.86 -7.67 -16.77
CA ALA A 185 -24.28 -8.99 -16.97
C ALA A 185 -23.14 -8.98 -17.99
N LEU A 186 -23.34 -8.32 -19.12
CA LEU A 186 -22.30 -8.14 -20.14
C LEU A 186 -21.13 -7.33 -19.59
N PHE A 187 -21.41 -6.35 -18.72
CA PHE A 187 -20.39 -5.55 -18.05
C PHE A 187 -19.55 -6.41 -17.11
N GLU A 188 -20.19 -7.19 -16.23
CA GLU A 188 -19.50 -8.09 -15.29
C GLU A 188 -18.70 -9.19 -16.00
N LEU A 189 -19.22 -9.75 -17.10
CA LEU A 189 -18.47 -10.74 -17.90
C LEU A 189 -17.23 -10.13 -18.54
N LEU A 190 -17.32 -8.90 -19.03
CA LEU A 190 -16.17 -8.19 -19.58
C LEU A 190 -15.16 -7.81 -18.47
N HIS A 191 -15.65 -7.43 -17.29
CA HIS A 191 -14.81 -7.18 -16.13
C HIS A 191 -14.03 -8.44 -15.72
N GLN A 192 -14.72 -9.58 -15.57
CA GLN A 192 -14.09 -10.86 -15.27
C GLN A 192 -13.06 -11.26 -16.34
N TYR A 193 -13.31 -10.96 -17.62
CA TYR A 193 -12.33 -11.19 -18.67
C TYR A 193 -11.04 -10.37 -18.45
N PHE A 194 -11.15 -9.09 -18.09
CA PHE A 194 -9.98 -8.26 -17.79
C PHE A 194 -9.24 -8.66 -16.50
N VAL A 195 -9.95 -9.23 -15.52
CA VAL A 195 -9.35 -9.78 -14.29
C VAL A 195 -8.60 -11.09 -14.57
N THR A 196 -9.18 -11.99 -15.38
CA THR A 196 -8.67 -13.38 -15.53
C THR A 196 -7.76 -13.61 -16.72
N SER A 197 -7.86 -12.80 -17.77
CA SER A 197 -7.06 -12.99 -18.98
C SER A 197 -5.62 -12.52 -18.74
N ASP A 198 -4.63 -13.36 -19.07
CA ASP A 198 -3.19 -13.01 -19.03
C ASP A 198 -2.65 -12.53 -20.40
N ALA A 199 -3.49 -12.48 -21.44
CA ALA A 199 -3.06 -12.16 -22.79
C ALA A 199 -2.64 -10.68 -22.94
N LEU A 200 -1.37 -10.45 -23.32
CA LEU A 200 -0.85 -9.12 -23.65
C LEU A 200 -1.04 -8.75 -25.12
N GLU A 201 -1.19 -9.74 -26.01
CA GLU A 201 -1.30 -9.51 -27.44
C GLU A 201 -2.60 -8.76 -27.77
N GLY A 202 -2.45 -7.57 -28.37
CA GLY A 202 -3.54 -6.67 -28.74
C GLY A 202 -4.27 -6.01 -27.57
N LEU A 203 -3.75 -6.07 -26.34
CA LEU A 203 -4.40 -5.48 -25.17
C LEU A 203 -4.66 -3.97 -25.34
N GLU A 204 -3.73 -3.25 -25.97
CA GLU A 204 -3.85 -1.83 -26.28
C GLU A 204 -5.07 -1.54 -27.18
N GLU A 205 -5.26 -2.33 -28.24
CA GLU A 205 -6.39 -2.19 -29.14
C GLU A 205 -7.70 -2.49 -28.41
N LEU A 206 -7.71 -3.51 -27.55
CA LEU A 206 -8.88 -3.86 -26.75
C LEU A 206 -9.26 -2.74 -25.78
N LEU A 207 -8.28 -2.12 -25.10
CA LEU A 207 -8.51 -0.98 -24.22
C LEU A 207 -9.12 0.21 -24.98
N ILE A 208 -8.55 0.55 -26.14
CA ILE A 208 -9.07 1.64 -26.99
C ILE A 208 -10.50 1.32 -27.46
N ASN A 209 -10.76 0.10 -27.92
CA ASN A 209 -12.11 -0.30 -28.32
C ASN A 209 -13.10 -0.27 -27.15
N THR A 210 -12.66 -0.63 -25.95
CA THR A 210 -13.46 -0.56 -24.73
C THR A 210 -13.82 0.89 -24.40
N SER A 211 -12.87 1.83 -24.44
CA SER A 211 -13.12 3.26 -24.17
C SER A 211 -14.11 3.91 -25.15
N ARG A 212 -14.20 3.40 -26.39
CA ARG A 212 -15.16 3.89 -27.39
C ARG A 212 -16.60 3.46 -27.10
N VAL A 213 -16.77 2.37 -26.37
CA VAL A 213 -18.08 1.79 -26.01
C VAL A 213 -18.49 2.25 -24.61
N VAL A 214 -17.65 2.02 -23.61
CA VAL A 214 -17.85 2.47 -22.22
C VAL A 214 -17.23 3.85 -22.08
N ARG A 215 -18.06 4.89 -22.28
CA ARG A 215 -17.61 6.30 -22.29
C ARG A 215 -17.72 7.01 -20.94
N SER A 216 -18.16 6.29 -19.91
CA SER A 216 -18.28 6.76 -18.52
C SER A 216 -17.05 6.39 -17.70
N ASP A 217 -16.94 6.97 -16.51
CA ASP A 217 -15.82 6.75 -15.58
C ASP A 217 -15.73 5.31 -15.05
N ARG A 218 -16.78 4.49 -15.24
CA ARG A 218 -16.75 3.02 -15.07
C ARG A 218 -15.74 2.29 -15.96
N PHE A 219 -15.23 2.93 -17.00
CA PHE A 219 -14.13 2.41 -17.81
C PHE A 219 -12.90 2.06 -16.95
N TYR A 220 -12.58 2.89 -15.96
CA TYR A 220 -11.41 2.69 -15.12
C TYR A 220 -11.54 1.44 -14.24
N TYR A 221 -12.68 1.29 -13.56
CA TYR A 221 -13.00 0.09 -12.81
C TYR A 221 -12.90 -1.17 -13.68
N LEU A 222 -13.49 -1.12 -14.87
CA LEU A 222 -13.51 -2.27 -15.80
C LEU A 222 -12.10 -2.72 -16.24
N THR A 223 -11.15 -1.79 -16.34
CA THR A 223 -9.88 -2.02 -17.04
C THR A 223 -8.64 -1.96 -16.15
N GLU A 224 -8.77 -1.72 -14.84
CA GLU A 224 -7.65 -1.54 -13.90
C GLU A 224 -6.57 -2.63 -14.04
N ASN A 225 -6.97 -3.91 -13.99
CA ASN A 225 -6.06 -5.05 -14.11
C ASN A 225 -5.34 -5.14 -15.47
N ALA A 226 -5.95 -4.63 -16.55
CA ALA A 226 -5.29 -4.55 -17.85
C ALA A 226 -4.20 -3.47 -17.86
N TRP A 227 -4.43 -2.35 -17.19
CA TRP A 227 -3.45 -1.28 -17.06
C TRP A 227 -2.25 -1.70 -16.22
N ASP A 228 -2.45 -2.44 -15.12
CA ASP A 228 -1.35 -3.00 -14.33
C ASP A 228 -0.46 -3.91 -15.17
N ARG A 229 -1.06 -4.79 -15.97
CA ARG A 229 -0.33 -5.69 -16.88
C ARG A 229 0.43 -4.92 -17.94
N LEU A 230 -0.18 -3.90 -18.53
CA LEU A 230 0.47 -3.04 -19.52
C LEU A 230 1.64 -2.26 -18.90
N LEU A 231 1.44 -1.66 -17.72
CA LEU A 231 2.48 -0.94 -17.00
C LEU A 231 3.64 -1.84 -16.57
N ARG A 232 3.39 -3.09 -16.16
CA ARG A 232 4.44 -4.03 -15.76
C ARG A 232 5.28 -4.48 -16.95
N ASN A 233 4.65 -4.83 -18.07
CA ASN A 233 5.31 -5.53 -19.17
C ASN A 233 5.71 -4.64 -20.36
N ALA A 234 5.01 -3.52 -20.60
CA ALA A 234 5.29 -2.62 -21.71
C ALA A 234 6.12 -1.40 -21.28
N PRO A 235 6.80 -0.72 -22.24
CA PRO A 235 7.40 0.58 -22.01
C PRO A 235 6.36 1.66 -21.64
N PHE A 236 6.75 2.62 -20.80
CA PHE A 236 5.83 3.67 -20.32
C PHE A 236 5.22 4.53 -21.44
N HIS A 237 5.97 4.80 -22.52
CA HIS A 237 5.45 5.61 -23.63
C HIS A 237 4.27 4.93 -24.35
N THR A 238 4.29 3.60 -24.46
CA THR A 238 3.20 2.80 -25.03
C THR A 238 1.97 2.89 -24.14
N PHE A 239 2.14 2.69 -22.83
CA PHE A 239 1.08 2.89 -21.85
C PHE A 239 0.46 4.29 -21.96
N ARG A 240 1.30 5.34 -21.97
CA ARG A 240 0.84 6.73 -22.04
C ARG A 240 0.05 7.03 -23.30
N HIS A 241 0.56 6.61 -24.47
CA HIS A 241 -0.13 6.81 -25.74
C HIS A 241 -1.50 6.12 -25.76
N THR A 242 -1.59 4.90 -25.22
CA THR A 242 -2.85 4.16 -25.14
C THR A 242 -3.83 4.80 -24.15
N LEU A 243 -3.34 5.28 -23.01
CA LEU A 243 -4.18 6.00 -22.03
C LEU A 243 -4.73 7.29 -22.63
N ASP A 244 -3.89 8.14 -23.23
CA ASP A 244 -4.32 9.38 -23.89
C ASP A 244 -5.38 9.09 -24.98
N ALA A 245 -5.19 8.02 -25.77
CA ALA A 245 -6.15 7.59 -26.79
C ALA A 245 -7.47 7.07 -26.20
N CYS A 246 -7.47 6.50 -24.99
CA CYS A 246 -8.68 6.06 -24.29
C CYS A 246 -9.42 7.26 -23.69
N GLU A 247 -8.71 8.13 -22.98
CA GLU A 247 -9.29 9.29 -22.28
C GLU A 247 -9.96 10.27 -23.23
N THR A 248 -9.45 10.43 -24.46
CA THR A 248 -10.10 11.24 -25.50
C THR A 248 -11.48 10.72 -25.94
N ASN A 249 -11.81 9.45 -25.67
CA ASN A 249 -13.12 8.87 -25.99
C ASN A 249 -14.12 8.98 -24.83
N LEU A 250 -13.66 9.28 -23.62
CA LEU A 250 -14.50 9.39 -22.42
C LEU A 250 -15.24 10.74 -22.44
N LEU A 251 -16.53 10.70 -22.11
CA LEU A 251 -17.42 11.87 -22.18
C LEU A 251 -17.83 12.39 -20.80
N ASP A 252 -17.63 11.58 -19.77
CA ASP A 252 -18.13 11.84 -18.42
C ASP A 252 -17.22 12.82 -17.64
N HIS A 253 -17.78 13.43 -16.60
CA HIS A 253 -17.17 14.49 -15.82
C HIS A 253 -16.98 14.09 -14.35
N GLN A 254 -17.27 12.83 -13.97
CA GLN A 254 -17.07 12.35 -12.61
C GLN A 254 -15.64 11.88 -12.40
N VAL A 255 -14.83 12.80 -11.89
CA VAL A 255 -13.40 12.58 -11.64
C VAL A 255 -13.13 11.47 -10.62
N ASP A 256 -14.13 10.91 -9.94
CA ASP A 256 -13.92 10.06 -8.77
C ASP A 256 -13.21 8.74 -9.13
N HIS A 257 -13.74 7.95 -10.08
CA HIS A 257 -13.06 6.71 -10.54
C HIS A 257 -11.72 6.99 -11.24
N LEU A 258 -11.61 8.14 -11.91
CA LEU A 258 -10.35 8.61 -12.51
C LEU A 258 -9.27 8.80 -11.43
N LEU A 259 -9.63 9.40 -10.30
CA LEU A 259 -8.70 9.61 -9.18
C LEU A 259 -8.29 8.29 -8.54
N VAL A 260 -9.24 7.37 -8.31
CA VAL A 260 -8.94 6.02 -7.79
C VAL A 260 -7.92 5.32 -8.70
N PHE A 261 -8.20 5.33 -10.01
CA PHE A 261 -7.33 4.74 -11.02
C PHE A 261 -5.94 5.36 -11.01
N TYR A 262 -5.82 6.69 -11.02
CA TYR A 262 -4.53 7.35 -11.00
C TYR A 262 -3.72 7.03 -9.73
N ILE A 263 -4.36 7.01 -8.56
CA ILE A 263 -3.69 6.63 -7.30
C ILE A 263 -3.19 5.18 -7.38
N HIS A 264 -3.99 4.27 -7.92
CA HIS A 264 -3.61 2.86 -8.09
C HIS A 264 -2.38 2.71 -8.99
N ILE A 265 -2.44 3.23 -10.22
CA ILE A 265 -1.36 3.06 -11.20
C ILE A 265 -0.08 3.82 -10.82
N LEU A 266 -0.18 4.89 -10.03
CA LEU A 266 0.97 5.72 -9.64
C LEU A 266 2.00 4.91 -8.86
N LYS A 267 1.58 3.88 -8.10
CA LYS A 267 2.49 2.97 -7.39
C LYS A 267 3.56 2.41 -8.34
N ALA A 268 3.14 1.87 -9.48
CA ALA A 268 4.06 1.33 -10.48
C ALA A 268 4.64 2.42 -11.41
N ALA A 269 3.83 3.41 -11.80
CA ALA A 269 4.21 4.42 -12.78
C ALA A 269 5.34 5.34 -12.27
N LEU A 270 5.43 5.59 -10.96
CA LEU A 270 6.53 6.37 -10.36
C LEU A 270 7.90 5.90 -10.83
N TRP A 271 8.09 4.60 -11.06
CA TRP A 271 9.37 3.99 -11.42
C TRP A 271 9.69 4.00 -12.92
N LYS A 272 8.70 4.32 -13.78
CA LYS A 272 8.85 4.24 -15.25
C LYS A 272 8.52 5.56 -15.97
N ALA A 273 7.75 6.42 -15.33
CA ALA A 273 7.21 7.64 -15.94
C ALA A 273 8.22 8.78 -16.02
N ASP A 274 7.99 9.70 -16.94
CA ASP A 274 8.70 10.97 -16.98
C ASP A 274 8.19 11.95 -15.92
N THR A 275 9.07 12.85 -15.48
CA THR A 275 8.77 13.82 -14.41
C THR A 275 7.66 14.80 -14.78
N VAL A 276 7.45 15.09 -16.07
CA VAL A 276 6.40 16.00 -16.53
C VAL A 276 5.04 15.37 -16.30
N TRP A 277 4.85 14.13 -16.74
CA TRP A 277 3.61 13.39 -16.53
C TRP A 277 3.31 13.20 -15.04
N LEU A 278 4.31 12.80 -14.23
CA LEU A 278 4.13 12.64 -12.79
C LEU A 278 3.68 13.95 -12.14
N ASN A 279 4.33 15.08 -12.45
CA ASN A 279 3.95 16.36 -11.87
C ASN A 279 2.51 16.77 -12.25
N SER A 280 2.07 16.52 -13.50
CA SER A 280 0.69 16.79 -13.91
C SER A 280 -0.33 15.90 -13.18
N THR A 281 -0.04 14.60 -13.04
CA THR A 281 -0.96 13.65 -12.40
C THR A 281 -1.09 13.93 -10.90
N PHE A 282 0.02 14.19 -10.20
CA PHE A 282 -0.03 14.60 -8.79
C PHE A 282 -0.80 15.92 -8.62
N SER A 283 -0.58 16.91 -9.49
CA SER A 283 -1.33 18.18 -9.44
C SER A 283 -2.83 17.99 -9.68
N LEU A 284 -3.23 17.05 -10.54
CA LEU A 284 -4.64 16.71 -10.78
C LEU A 284 -5.28 16.14 -9.51
N ILE A 285 -4.60 15.20 -8.84
CA ILE A 285 -5.09 14.59 -7.60
C ILE A 285 -5.13 15.63 -6.47
N GLU A 286 -4.06 16.42 -6.29
CA GLU A 286 -3.98 17.49 -5.30
C GLU A 286 -5.14 18.50 -5.42
N THR A 287 -5.52 18.84 -6.66
CA THR A 287 -6.64 19.76 -6.93
C THR A 287 -8.00 19.18 -6.52
N ASN A 288 -8.12 17.85 -6.51
CA ASN A 288 -9.37 17.14 -6.23
C ASN A 288 -9.34 16.34 -4.92
N LEU A 289 -8.39 16.58 -4.00
CA LEU A 289 -8.25 15.84 -2.73
C LEU A 289 -9.54 15.76 -1.92
N VAL A 290 -10.35 16.82 -1.90
CA VAL A 290 -11.61 16.88 -1.14
C VAL A 290 -12.62 15.80 -1.56
N ARG A 291 -12.48 15.23 -2.76
CA ARG A 291 -13.34 14.16 -3.27
C ARG A 291 -12.86 12.76 -2.85
N LEU A 292 -11.63 12.64 -2.35
CA LEU A 292 -11.07 11.34 -2.01
C LEU A 292 -11.65 10.83 -0.69
N PRO A 293 -12.02 9.54 -0.63
CA PRO A 293 -12.18 8.82 0.63
C PRO A 293 -10.92 8.89 1.49
N PRO A 294 -11.04 8.89 2.84
CA PRO A 294 -9.88 8.97 3.73
C PRO A 294 -8.80 7.92 3.50
N TRP A 295 -9.19 6.70 3.09
CA TRP A 295 -8.23 5.62 2.81
C TRP A 295 -7.37 5.90 1.57
N LEU A 296 -7.94 6.55 0.53
CA LEU A 296 -7.18 6.99 -0.65
C LEU A 296 -6.27 8.17 -0.35
N GLU A 297 -6.65 9.05 0.57
CA GLU A 297 -5.75 10.12 1.04
C GLU A 297 -4.48 9.53 1.70
N TYR A 298 -4.62 8.48 2.52
CA TYR A 298 -3.47 7.79 3.11
C TYR A 298 -2.56 7.16 2.06
N GLU A 299 -3.13 6.53 1.03
CA GLU A 299 -2.36 5.98 -0.10
C GLU A 299 -1.66 7.08 -0.90
N PHE A 300 -2.35 8.19 -1.18
CA PHE A 300 -1.75 9.33 -1.87
C PHE A 300 -0.58 9.93 -1.09
N HIS A 301 -0.71 10.07 0.24
CA HIS A 301 0.39 10.48 1.11
C HIS A 301 1.56 9.50 1.09
N PHE A 302 1.33 8.20 0.88
CA PHE A 302 2.40 7.23 0.69
C PHE A 302 3.11 7.44 -0.66
N LEU A 303 2.37 7.69 -1.73
CA LEU A 303 2.94 8.00 -3.05
C LEU A 303 3.80 9.26 -3.04
N ASP A 304 3.39 10.30 -2.32
CA ASP A 304 4.19 11.51 -2.12
C ASP A 304 5.53 11.20 -1.43
N LEU A 305 5.53 10.33 -0.41
CA LEU A 305 6.77 9.91 0.25
C LEU A 305 7.69 9.15 -0.70
N ILE A 306 7.15 8.26 -1.54
CA ILE A 306 7.94 7.58 -2.58
C ILE A 306 8.51 8.58 -3.59
N ARG A 307 7.74 9.59 -3.99
CA ARG A 307 8.21 10.66 -4.89
C ARG A 307 9.33 11.50 -4.26
N VAL A 308 9.28 11.76 -2.96
CA VAL A 308 10.40 12.42 -2.23
C VAL A 308 11.60 11.48 -2.20
N TYR A 309 11.41 10.20 -1.87
CA TYR A 309 12.46 9.20 -1.85
C TYR A 309 13.18 9.09 -3.21
N GLN A 310 12.45 9.09 -4.32
CA GLN A 310 13.05 9.02 -5.66
C GLN A 310 14.03 10.16 -5.96
N LYS A 311 13.82 11.36 -5.40
CA LYS A 311 14.76 12.48 -5.54
C LYS A 311 16.05 12.27 -4.74
N GLU A 312 15.96 11.53 -3.64
CA GLU A 312 17.07 11.23 -2.72
C GLU A 312 17.72 9.86 -3.03
N ARG A 313 17.09 9.05 -3.88
CA ARG A 313 17.47 7.66 -4.19
C ARG A 313 18.91 7.50 -4.64
N GLU A 314 19.38 8.36 -5.55
CA GLU A 314 20.76 8.29 -6.05
C GLU A 314 21.77 8.47 -4.91
N VAL A 315 21.50 9.38 -3.97
CA VAL A 315 22.34 9.60 -2.78
C VAL A 315 22.26 8.39 -1.87
N PHE A 316 21.06 7.86 -1.63
CA PHE A 316 20.85 6.67 -0.81
C PHE A 316 21.62 5.44 -1.33
N LEU A 317 21.65 5.24 -2.65
CA LEU A 317 22.32 4.11 -3.30
C LEU A 317 23.86 4.21 -3.32
N THR A 318 24.44 5.39 -3.06
CA THR A 318 25.91 5.53 -2.97
C THR A 318 26.55 4.77 -1.79
N GLY A 319 25.72 4.23 -0.90
CA GLY A 319 26.19 3.42 0.23
C GLY A 319 26.56 1.98 -0.15
N GLY A 320 26.19 1.03 0.72
CA GLY A 320 26.58 -0.38 0.59
C GLY A 320 25.50 -1.26 -0.06
N PRO A 321 25.70 -2.60 0.00
CA PRO A 321 24.80 -3.56 -0.62
C PRO A 321 23.42 -3.63 0.04
N LEU A 322 23.30 -3.41 1.36
CA LEU A 322 22.00 -3.49 2.04
C LEU A 322 21.04 -2.40 1.59
N ARG A 323 21.53 -1.19 1.33
CA ARG A 323 20.74 -0.08 0.75
C ARG A 323 20.20 -0.44 -0.62
N THR A 324 20.97 -1.15 -1.44
CA THR A 324 20.51 -1.63 -2.76
C THR A 324 19.36 -2.63 -2.61
N ILE A 325 19.46 -3.53 -1.62
CA ILE A 325 18.41 -4.53 -1.35
C ILE A 325 17.15 -3.84 -0.80
N ILE A 326 17.30 -2.85 0.10
CA ILE A 326 16.18 -2.05 0.61
C ILE A 326 15.49 -1.28 -0.52
N ASP A 327 16.24 -0.64 -1.42
CA ASP A 327 15.69 0.04 -2.60
C ASP A 327 14.93 -0.93 -3.51
N GLN A 328 15.52 -2.08 -3.81
CA GLN A 328 14.84 -3.12 -4.61
C GLN A 328 13.56 -3.59 -3.94
N THR A 329 13.57 -3.77 -2.62
CA THR A 329 12.38 -4.20 -1.86
C THR A 329 11.25 -3.18 -1.95
N ILE A 330 11.59 -1.88 -1.89
CA ILE A 330 10.60 -0.79 -2.05
C ILE A 330 10.05 -0.77 -3.48
N GLN A 331 10.90 -0.98 -4.48
CA GLN A 331 10.47 -1.11 -5.87
C GLN A 331 9.57 -2.31 -6.07
N ASP A 332 9.92 -3.46 -5.50
CA ASP A 332 9.13 -4.69 -5.56
C ASP A 332 7.75 -4.46 -4.94
N TYR A 333 7.72 -3.80 -3.78
CA TYR A 333 6.47 -3.42 -3.11
C TYR A 333 5.55 -2.57 -3.99
N CYS A 334 6.13 -1.65 -4.77
CA CYS A 334 5.37 -0.75 -5.64
C CYS A 334 4.98 -1.37 -6.99
N THR A 335 5.69 -2.40 -7.47
CA THR A 335 5.58 -2.88 -8.86
C THR A 335 5.07 -4.30 -8.99
N GLN A 336 5.31 -5.16 -7.99
CA GLN A 336 4.95 -6.57 -8.01
C GLN A 336 3.53 -6.79 -7.45
N SER A 337 3.07 -8.05 -7.54
CA SER A 337 1.85 -8.46 -6.84
C SER A 337 2.03 -8.43 -5.32
N GLU A 338 0.96 -8.20 -4.57
CA GLU A 338 0.99 -8.09 -3.09
C GLU A 338 1.72 -9.27 -2.43
N GLN A 339 1.48 -10.50 -2.89
CA GLN A 339 2.15 -11.69 -2.35
C GLN A 339 3.67 -11.69 -2.59
N GLN A 340 4.11 -11.29 -3.79
CA GLN A 340 5.54 -11.23 -4.12
C GLN A 340 6.23 -10.07 -3.39
N ALA A 341 5.54 -8.94 -3.28
CA ALA A 341 5.98 -7.80 -2.50
C ALA A 341 6.18 -8.17 -1.02
N ASP A 342 5.20 -8.83 -0.41
CA ASP A 342 5.28 -9.28 0.98
C ASP A 342 6.42 -10.28 1.19
N GLN A 343 6.58 -11.23 0.26
CA GLN A 343 7.68 -12.19 0.31
C GLN A 343 9.04 -11.49 0.21
N SER A 344 9.26 -10.62 -0.78
CA SER A 344 10.49 -9.85 -0.96
C SER A 344 10.80 -9.02 0.30
N PHE A 345 9.77 -8.41 0.88
CA PHE A 345 9.91 -7.63 2.11
C PHE A 345 10.32 -8.48 3.32
N LEU A 346 9.69 -9.64 3.52
CA LEU A 346 10.05 -10.55 4.61
C LEU A 346 11.44 -11.16 4.45
N GLU A 347 11.83 -11.53 3.22
CA GLU A 347 13.19 -11.99 2.91
C GLU A 347 14.22 -10.91 3.23
N CYS A 348 13.92 -9.64 2.90
CA CYS A 348 14.75 -8.51 3.29
C CYS A 348 14.84 -8.37 4.82
N GLN A 349 13.73 -8.50 5.58
CA GLN A 349 13.77 -8.45 7.05
C GLN A 349 14.67 -9.55 7.64
N GLN A 350 14.57 -10.78 7.12
CA GLN A 350 15.45 -11.89 7.54
C GLN A 350 16.91 -11.59 7.25
N LEU A 351 17.21 -11.02 6.08
CA LEU A 351 18.56 -10.62 5.72
C LEU A 351 19.10 -9.57 6.69
N LEU A 352 18.35 -8.50 6.97
CA LEU A 352 18.74 -7.41 7.87
C LEU A 352 19.05 -7.92 9.30
N VAL A 353 18.31 -8.93 9.78
CA VAL A 353 18.60 -9.56 11.08
C VAL A 353 19.82 -10.47 11.02
N SER A 354 19.97 -11.27 9.96
CA SER A 354 21.09 -12.21 9.80
C SER A 354 22.43 -11.48 9.61
N GLN A 355 22.44 -10.38 8.87
CA GLN A 355 23.59 -9.55 8.55
C GLN A 355 23.71 -8.33 9.48
N ARG A 356 23.38 -8.50 10.76
CA ARG A 356 23.34 -7.39 11.74
C ARG A 356 24.62 -6.55 11.79
N ASN A 357 25.80 -7.16 11.60
CA ASN A 357 27.07 -6.44 11.68
C ASN A 357 27.27 -5.54 10.45
N GLU A 358 26.91 -6.03 9.27
CA GLU A 358 26.97 -5.27 8.01
C GLU A 358 25.96 -4.11 8.05
N LEU A 359 24.78 -4.33 8.62
CA LEU A 359 23.77 -3.29 8.85
C LEU A 359 24.30 -2.16 9.75
N LEU A 360 25.05 -2.51 10.80
CA LEU A 360 25.67 -1.55 11.71
C LEU A 360 26.75 -0.72 11.01
N GLU A 361 27.52 -1.32 10.11
CA GLU A 361 28.61 -0.67 9.38
C GLU A 361 28.09 0.25 8.27
N GLU A 362 27.03 -0.15 7.57
CA GLU A 362 26.50 0.56 6.40
C GLU A 362 25.64 1.80 6.75
N PHE A 363 25.02 1.80 7.92
CA PHE A 363 24.19 2.90 8.42
C PHE A 363 24.85 3.55 9.64
N ASP A 364 25.77 4.50 9.42
CA ASP A 364 26.35 5.28 10.50
C ASP A 364 25.37 6.36 11.01
N ILE A 365 25.44 6.65 12.32
CA ILE A 365 24.50 7.47 13.10
C ILE A 365 24.51 8.94 12.65
N THR A 366 25.50 9.35 11.86
CA THR A 366 25.65 10.72 11.35
C THR A 366 24.75 11.04 10.16
N SER A 367 24.05 10.06 9.59
CA SER A 367 23.19 10.27 8.42
C SER A 367 21.80 10.77 8.83
N THR A 368 21.61 12.10 8.83
CA THR A 368 20.26 12.73 8.73
C THR A 368 19.59 12.44 7.38
N GLU A 369 20.30 11.78 6.47
CA GLU A 369 19.92 11.52 5.08
C GLU A 369 18.97 10.32 4.92
N CYS A 370 18.33 9.85 6.00
CA CYS A 370 17.51 8.64 5.99
C CYS A 370 16.11 8.81 6.62
N GLU A 371 15.66 10.03 6.90
CA GLU A 371 14.32 10.24 7.50
C GLU A 371 13.20 9.78 6.56
N THR A 372 13.23 10.17 5.28
CA THR A 372 12.21 9.78 4.30
C THR A 372 12.15 8.27 4.13
N ILE A 373 13.30 7.59 4.02
CA ILE A 373 13.35 6.13 3.87
C ILE A 373 12.82 5.41 5.11
N GLN A 374 13.08 5.91 6.32
CA GLN A 374 12.52 5.35 7.54
C GLN A 374 10.99 5.42 7.56
N ILE A 375 10.43 6.56 7.14
CA ILE A 375 8.97 6.74 7.09
C ILE A 375 8.35 5.82 6.04
N VAL A 376 8.96 5.72 4.86
CA VAL A 376 8.54 4.78 3.81
C VAL A 376 8.58 3.35 4.32
N TRP A 377 9.69 2.96 4.95
CA TRP A 377 9.88 1.61 5.48
C TRP A 377 8.89 1.28 6.60
N GLU A 378 8.58 2.22 7.50
CA GLU A 378 7.57 2.02 8.55
C GLU A 378 6.19 1.77 7.93
N LYS A 379 5.79 2.58 6.94
CA LYS A 379 4.49 2.42 6.29
C LYS A 379 4.35 1.07 5.60
N ILE A 380 5.39 0.63 4.89
CA ILE A 380 5.40 -0.72 4.29
C ILE A 380 5.37 -1.78 5.39
N ALA A 381 6.16 -1.61 6.45
CA ALA A 381 6.20 -2.55 7.57
C ALA A 381 4.86 -2.65 8.30
N GLU A 382 4.14 -1.55 8.49
CA GLU A 382 2.81 -1.54 9.09
C GLU A 382 1.79 -2.25 8.20
N ASP A 383 1.77 -1.97 6.90
CA ASP A 383 0.82 -2.60 5.98
C ASP A 383 1.07 -4.12 5.85
N VAL A 384 2.33 -4.53 5.73
CA VAL A 384 2.72 -5.96 5.73
C VAL A 384 2.40 -6.60 7.08
N PHE A 385 2.65 -5.89 8.20
CA PHE A 385 2.32 -6.40 9.53
C PHE A 385 0.82 -6.59 9.71
N GLU A 386 -0.03 -5.66 9.26
CA GLU A 386 -1.49 -5.80 9.30
C GLU A 386 -1.97 -7.02 8.52
N ARG A 387 -1.32 -7.34 7.39
CA ARG A 387 -1.63 -8.55 6.62
C ARG A 387 -1.20 -9.82 7.34
N ILE A 388 0.00 -9.80 7.89
CA ILE A 388 0.59 -10.98 8.52
C ILE A 388 -0.01 -11.23 9.89
N ASN A 389 -0.46 -10.22 10.64
CA ASN A 389 -0.79 -10.33 12.05
C ASN A 389 -2.28 -10.09 12.36
N THR A 390 -3.08 -11.16 12.37
CA THR A 390 -4.53 -11.07 12.65
C THR A 390 -4.91 -11.34 14.11
N GLY A 391 -3.95 -11.45 15.04
CA GLY A 391 -4.23 -11.92 16.41
C GLY A 391 -3.38 -11.35 17.54
N PHE A 392 -2.40 -10.48 17.28
CA PHE A 392 -1.64 -9.85 18.35
C PHE A 392 -2.48 -8.74 18.98
N HIS A 393 -3.11 -9.05 20.10
CA HIS A 393 -3.51 -7.99 21.01
C HIS A 393 -2.24 -7.28 21.49
N GLU A 394 -2.19 -5.96 21.33
CA GLU A 394 -1.27 -5.09 22.06
C GLU A 394 -1.56 -5.19 23.57
N SER A 395 -1.30 -6.35 24.18
CA SER A 395 -1.14 -6.43 25.61
C SER A 395 0.20 -5.78 25.90
N PHE A 396 0.24 -4.45 25.97
CA PHE A 396 1.35 -3.74 26.60
C PHE A 396 1.37 -4.19 28.06
N PRO A 397 2.27 -5.11 28.46
CA PRO A 397 2.13 -5.66 29.79
C PRO A 397 2.61 -4.60 30.78
N GLU A 398 2.19 -4.74 32.03
CA GLU A 398 2.80 -4.13 33.21
C GLU A 398 4.33 -4.38 33.34
N SER A 399 4.94 -5.05 32.34
CA SER A 399 6.35 -5.44 32.23
C SER A 399 7.29 -4.43 31.55
N LEU A 400 6.81 -3.37 30.86
CA LEU A 400 7.71 -2.47 30.11
C LEU A 400 8.75 -1.80 31.03
N GLU A 401 8.33 -1.27 32.18
CA GLU A 401 9.26 -0.66 33.14
C GLU A 401 10.26 -1.70 33.67
N GLN A 402 9.85 -2.95 33.88
CA GLN A 402 10.72 -4.03 34.34
C GLN A 402 11.74 -4.45 33.28
N ARG A 403 11.33 -4.59 32.01
CA ARG A 403 12.21 -4.88 30.88
C ARG A 403 13.21 -3.76 30.64
N THR A 404 12.76 -2.50 30.66
CA THR A 404 13.66 -1.36 30.54
C THR A 404 14.64 -1.26 31.72
N ARG A 405 14.23 -1.63 32.94
CA ARG A 405 15.16 -1.72 34.09
C ARG A 405 16.22 -2.81 33.90
N GLN A 406 15.87 -3.96 33.31
CA GLN A 406 16.84 -5.00 32.96
C GLN A 406 17.82 -4.50 31.89
N LEU A 407 17.34 -3.81 30.85
CA LEU A 407 18.17 -3.15 29.85
C LEU A 407 19.12 -2.13 30.52
N VAL A 408 18.63 -1.28 31.42
CA VAL A 408 19.47 -0.31 32.16
C VAL A 408 20.54 -1.04 32.98
N ALA A 409 20.22 -2.17 33.60
CA ALA A 409 21.20 -2.98 34.33
C ALA A 409 22.30 -3.52 33.38
N GLN A 410 21.93 -3.96 32.18
CA GLN A 410 22.90 -4.41 31.16
C GLN A 410 23.75 -3.25 30.61
N LEU A 411 23.14 -2.09 30.36
CA LEU A 411 23.82 -0.86 29.91
C LEU A 411 24.70 -0.22 30.99
N SER A 412 24.59 -0.66 32.26
CA SER A 412 25.34 -0.10 33.39
C SER A 412 26.35 -1.06 34.04
N GLN A 413 26.56 -2.26 33.48
CA GLN A 413 27.60 -3.18 33.96
C GLN A 413 29.00 -2.50 33.94
N GLU A 414 29.79 -2.80 34.97
CA GLU A 414 30.67 -1.85 35.70
C GLU A 414 31.95 -1.36 34.99
N ASP A 415 32.40 -1.97 33.88
CA ASP A 415 33.70 -1.60 33.28
C ASP A 415 33.60 -0.42 32.29
N SER A 416 32.58 -0.40 31.43
CA SER A 416 32.50 0.56 30.33
C SER A 416 31.95 1.93 30.78
N GLY A 417 31.03 1.95 31.74
CA GLY A 417 30.50 3.18 32.35
C GLY A 417 31.54 3.95 33.18
N ALA A 418 32.61 3.29 33.63
CA ALA A 418 33.76 3.92 34.27
C ALA A 418 34.69 4.59 33.23
N ASP A 419 34.91 3.93 32.09
CA ASP A 419 35.72 4.46 30.99
C ASP A 419 35.06 5.66 30.29
N TYR A 420 33.75 5.63 30.05
CA TYR A 420 33.00 6.83 29.62
C TYR A 420 33.18 7.99 30.60
N ARG A 421 33.14 7.70 31.91
CA ARG A 421 33.27 8.72 32.96
C ARG A 421 34.66 9.34 32.96
N ARG A 422 35.71 8.53 32.79
CA ARG A 422 37.09 8.98 32.64
C ARG A 422 37.30 9.80 31.37
N SER A 423 36.70 9.39 30.25
CA SER A 423 36.96 9.99 28.95
C SER A 423 36.12 11.24 28.65
N VAL A 424 34.96 11.42 29.28
CA VAL A 424 34.05 12.55 29.00
C VAL A 424 33.86 13.48 30.20
N LYS A 425 33.62 12.92 31.39
CA LYS A 425 33.25 13.73 32.57
C LYS A 425 34.46 14.30 33.29
N ILE A 426 35.56 13.55 33.45
CA ILE A 426 36.78 14.07 34.07
C ILE A 426 37.34 15.27 33.27
N PRO A 427 37.42 15.24 31.92
CA PRO A 427 37.83 16.40 31.12
C PRO A 427 36.86 17.59 31.24
N ARG A 428 35.54 17.36 31.18
CA ARG A 428 34.54 18.43 31.37
C ARG A 428 34.62 19.08 32.76
N LEU A 429 34.84 18.28 33.80
CA LEU A 429 34.95 18.77 35.18
C LEU A 429 36.27 19.51 35.39
N GLY A 430 37.38 19.00 34.82
CA GLY A 430 38.65 19.70 34.74
C GLY A 430 38.56 21.02 33.98
N PHE A 431 37.75 21.07 32.92
CA PHE A 431 37.45 22.30 32.18
C PHE A 431 36.66 23.32 33.03
N LEU A 432 35.60 22.90 33.70
CA LEU A 432 34.84 23.77 34.61
C LEU A 432 35.74 24.34 35.73
N LEU A 433 36.66 23.53 36.23
CA LEU A 433 37.66 23.94 37.21
C LEU A 433 38.66 24.94 36.62
N PHE A 434 39.14 24.71 35.40
CA PHE A 434 40.02 25.65 34.68
C PHE A 434 39.32 26.99 34.43
N LEU A 435 38.06 26.97 34.00
CA LEU A 435 37.21 28.15 33.83
C LEU A 435 37.09 28.92 35.16
N ALA A 436 36.76 28.22 36.25
CA ALA A 436 36.64 28.83 37.58
C ALA A 436 37.96 29.48 38.03
N VAL A 437 39.09 28.82 37.82
CA VAL A 437 40.42 29.35 38.13
C VAL A 437 40.75 30.56 37.24
N SER A 438 40.41 30.52 35.95
CA SER A 438 40.61 31.63 35.03
C SER A 438 39.79 32.87 35.42
N VAL A 439 38.55 32.68 35.87
CA VAL A 439 37.70 33.75 36.41
C VAL A 439 38.29 34.31 37.70
N MET A 440 38.76 33.45 38.60
CA MET A 440 39.41 33.88 39.85
C MET A 440 40.69 34.68 39.61
N ILE A 441 41.54 34.27 38.66
CA ILE A 441 42.75 35.01 38.27
C ILE A 441 42.40 36.38 37.68
N SER A 442 41.35 36.44 36.85
CA SER A 442 40.85 37.69 36.28
C SER A 442 40.35 38.66 37.36
N LEU A 443 39.60 38.15 38.35
CA LEU A 443 39.11 38.93 39.49
C LEU A 443 40.26 39.40 40.39
N LEU A 444 41.26 38.55 40.66
CA LEU A 444 42.44 38.94 41.44
C LEU A 444 43.24 40.05 40.72
N GLY A 445 43.40 39.93 39.39
CA GLY A 445 44.09 40.93 38.57
C GLY A 445 43.41 42.30 38.58
N LEU A 446 42.08 42.33 38.69
CA LEU A 446 41.28 43.56 38.87
C LEU A 446 41.46 44.20 40.25
N VAL A 447 41.68 43.40 41.30
CA VAL A 447 41.84 43.90 42.68
C VAL A 447 43.25 44.43 42.96
N PHE A 448 44.28 43.90 42.30
CA PHE A 448 45.69 44.15 42.66
C PHE A 448 46.43 45.26 41.88
N LYS A 449 45.81 46.00 40.93
CA LYS A 449 46.51 47.06 40.18
C LYS A 449 45.77 48.41 40.07
N GLY A 450 46.51 49.46 40.44
CA GLY A 450 46.25 50.87 40.11
C GLY A 450 46.89 51.32 38.80
N ASP A 451 46.27 52.34 38.21
CA ASP A 451 46.74 53.31 37.20
C ASP A 451 46.97 52.89 35.72
N ALA A 452 46.84 51.62 35.32
CA ALA A 452 46.90 51.23 33.90
C ALA A 452 45.67 50.44 33.45
N ILE A 453 44.65 51.16 32.94
CA ILE A 453 43.32 50.63 32.60
C ILE A 453 43.37 49.58 31.47
N ASN A 454 44.30 49.68 30.51
CA ASN A 454 44.22 48.89 29.26
C ASN A 454 44.79 47.45 29.35
N GLY A 455 45.79 47.21 30.21
CA GLY A 455 46.44 45.89 30.34
C GLY A 455 45.54 44.79 30.91
N PRO A 456 44.76 45.04 31.99
CA PRO A 456 43.85 44.07 32.57
C PRO A 456 42.72 43.64 31.61
N PHE A 457 42.14 44.57 30.85
CA PHE A 457 41.08 44.24 29.89
C PHE A 457 41.58 43.35 28.75
N LEU A 458 42.82 43.53 28.30
CA LEU A 458 43.43 42.69 27.26
C LEU A 458 43.65 41.25 27.76
N ILE A 459 44.10 41.09 29.02
CA ILE A 459 44.25 39.79 29.67
C ILE A 459 42.90 39.09 29.85
N ILE A 460 41.88 39.82 30.31
CA ILE A 460 40.51 39.30 30.46
C ILE A 460 39.95 38.87 29.09
N GLY A 461 40.14 39.69 28.05
CA GLY A 461 39.73 39.36 26.68
C GLY A 461 40.39 38.09 26.15
N CYS A 462 41.71 37.94 26.32
CA CYS A 462 42.43 36.73 25.94
C CYS A 462 41.97 35.49 26.71
N LEU A 463 41.70 35.62 28.02
CA LEU A 463 41.18 34.50 28.83
C LEU A 463 39.77 34.10 28.41
N LEU A 464 38.88 35.04 28.09
CA LEU A 464 37.54 34.73 27.58
C LEU A 464 37.59 34.00 26.24
N ILE A 465 38.45 34.45 25.31
CA ILE A 465 38.65 33.78 24.02
C ILE A 465 39.22 32.38 24.22
N LEU A 466 40.25 32.22 25.06
CA LEU A 466 40.85 30.91 25.36
C LEU A 466 39.81 29.96 25.97
N ASN A 467 39.03 30.42 26.95
CA ASN A 467 37.97 29.62 27.57
C ASN A 467 36.87 29.26 26.56
N GLY A 468 36.50 30.18 25.67
CA GLY A 468 35.55 29.92 24.59
C GLY A 468 36.05 28.84 23.64
N ILE A 469 37.30 28.94 23.18
CA ILE A 469 37.92 27.93 22.30
C ILE A 469 37.97 26.56 22.99
N VAL A 470 38.44 26.51 24.24
CA VAL A 470 38.53 25.25 25.00
C VAL A 470 37.14 24.68 25.28
N PHE A 471 36.11 25.51 25.52
CA PHE A 471 34.73 25.04 25.67
C PHE A 471 34.23 24.37 24.40
N VAL A 472 34.43 25.01 23.24
CA VAL A 472 34.04 24.44 21.94
C VAL A 472 34.76 23.12 21.69
N ILE A 473 36.09 23.08 21.88
CA ILE A 473 36.88 21.86 21.72
C ILE A 473 36.42 20.76 22.68
N SER A 474 36.18 21.08 23.96
CA SER A 474 35.69 20.12 24.94
C SER A 474 34.30 19.59 24.61
N SER A 475 33.42 20.43 24.06
CA SER A 475 32.09 20.02 23.63
C SER A 475 32.17 19.06 22.44
N VAL A 476 32.96 19.38 21.43
CA VAL A 476 33.17 18.55 20.24
C VAL A 476 33.80 17.20 20.61
N ILE A 477 34.85 17.20 21.45
CA ILE A 477 35.49 15.95 21.92
C ILE A 477 34.49 15.12 22.73
N SER A 478 33.73 15.75 23.63
CA SER A 478 32.70 15.04 24.40
C SER A 478 31.68 14.36 23.49
N GLU A 479 31.23 15.03 22.44
CA GLU A 479 30.26 14.48 21.49
C GLU A 479 30.85 13.30 20.70
N HIS A 480 32.09 13.42 20.22
CA HIS A 480 32.79 12.34 19.52
C HIS A 480 32.98 11.11 20.41
N VAL A 481 33.40 11.30 21.66
CA VAL A 481 33.58 10.17 22.60
C VAL A 481 32.25 9.52 22.95
N VAL A 482 31.17 10.30 23.13
CA VAL A 482 29.82 9.76 23.37
C VAL A 482 29.36 8.92 22.18
N ARG A 483 29.55 9.41 20.95
CA ARG A 483 29.22 8.66 19.72
C ARG A 483 30.04 7.39 19.59
N ALA A 484 31.36 7.47 19.75
CA ALA A 484 32.25 6.31 19.67
C ALA A 484 31.90 5.23 20.71
N PHE A 485 31.50 5.66 21.91
CA PHE A 485 31.05 4.74 22.95
C PHE A 485 29.68 4.11 22.63
N TYR A 486 28.79 4.90 22.03
CA TYR A 486 27.51 4.39 21.56
C TYR A 486 27.70 3.33 20.47
N THR A 487 28.45 3.64 19.41
CA THR A 487 28.67 2.75 18.27
C THR A 487 29.37 1.45 18.66
N SER A 488 30.37 1.53 19.54
CA SER A 488 31.14 0.35 19.96
C SER A 488 30.43 -0.55 20.96
N TRP A 489 29.61 0.00 21.86
CA TRP A 489 29.09 -0.76 22.99
C TRP A 489 27.59 -0.68 23.20
N TRP A 490 27.02 0.52 23.38
CA TRP A 490 25.59 0.66 23.68
C TRP A 490 24.71 0.11 22.55
N ARG A 491 25.08 0.37 21.30
CA ARG A 491 24.38 -0.08 20.09
C ARG A 491 24.28 -1.61 20.04
N GLN A 492 25.37 -2.31 20.33
CA GLN A 492 25.39 -3.78 20.36
C GLN A 492 24.49 -4.36 21.48
N LYS A 493 24.47 -3.71 22.66
CA LYS A 493 23.61 -4.12 23.78
C LYS A 493 22.13 -3.87 23.49
N LEU A 494 21.80 -2.77 22.82
CA LEU A 494 20.44 -2.50 22.35
C LEU A 494 19.99 -3.57 21.36
N MET A 495 20.82 -3.95 20.39
CA MET A 495 20.49 -5.05 19.47
C MET A 495 20.26 -6.38 20.19
N GLN A 496 21.08 -6.72 21.20
CA GLN A 496 20.88 -7.94 22.00
C GLN A 496 19.54 -7.92 22.75
N PHE A 497 19.13 -6.77 23.27
CA PHE A 497 17.82 -6.63 23.92
C PHE A 497 16.66 -6.88 22.95
N TYR A 498 16.75 -6.33 21.74
CA TYR A 498 15.74 -6.49 20.70
C TYR A 498 15.69 -7.87 20.04
N GLN A 499 16.65 -8.77 20.35
CA GLN A 499 16.58 -10.18 19.95
C GLN A 499 15.60 -10.99 20.80
N SER A 500 15.43 -10.63 22.08
CA SER A 500 14.59 -11.40 23.01
C SER A 500 13.22 -10.78 23.22
N ASP A 501 13.12 -9.46 23.13
CA ASP A 501 11.91 -8.72 23.47
C ASP A 501 11.67 -7.59 22.47
N TRP A 502 10.61 -7.71 21.67
CA TRP A 502 10.17 -6.59 20.85
C TRP A 502 9.37 -5.57 21.65
N VAL A 503 9.73 -4.29 21.52
CA VAL A 503 9.06 -3.12 22.11
C VAL A 503 9.28 -1.91 21.20
N PRO A 504 8.28 -1.01 20.99
CA PRO A 504 8.51 0.21 20.22
C PRO A 504 9.73 1.01 20.72
N LEU A 505 10.62 1.39 19.81
CA LEU A 505 11.88 2.10 20.11
C LEU A 505 11.62 3.43 20.84
N VAL A 506 10.58 4.16 20.42
CA VAL A 506 10.12 5.39 21.07
C VAL A 506 9.67 5.13 22.52
N ALA A 507 8.97 4.02 22.78
CA ALA A 507 8.51 3.68 24.12
C ALA A 507 9.69 3.39 25.06
N VAL A 508 10.71 2.67 24.59
CA VAL A 508 11.96 2.43 25.35
C VAL A 508 12.69 3.75 25.60
N ALA A 509 12.83 4.62 24.59
CA ALA A 509 13.49 5.93 24.74
C ALA A 509 12.81 6.79 25.81
N LEU A 510 11.47 6.87 25.79
CA LEU A 510 10.68 7.60 26.77
C LEU A 510 10.84 7.02 28.18
N GLN A 511 10.81 5.70 28.32
CA GLN A 511 11.00 5.02 29.61
C GLN A 511 12.41 5.21 30.16
N LEU A 512 13.45 5.21 29.32
CA LEU A 512 14.83 5.51 29.74
C LEU A 512 14.93 6.93 30.32
N LYS A 513 14.32 7.93 29.66
CA LYS A 513 14.24 9.31 30.16
C LYS A 513 13.49 9.39 31.50
N GLN A 514 12.37 8.67 31.66
CA GLN A 514 11.60 8.62 32.91
C GLN A 514 12.35 7.93 34.05
N LEU A 515 13.04 6.82 33.79
CA LEU A 515 13.80 6.07 34.79
C LEU A 515 14.98 6.87 35.34
N LYS A 516 15.63 7.70 34.51
CA LYS A 516 16.65 8.66 34.97
C LYS A 516 16.11 9.60 36.03
N GLN A 517 14.92 10.18 35.81
CA GLN A 517 14.28 11.09 36.77
C GLN A 517 13.97 10.40 38.10
N LYS A 518 13.51 9.13 38.07
CA LYS A 518 13.24 8.33 39.27
C LYS A 518 14.53 7.90 40.00
N GLN A 519 15.59 7.50 39.27
CA GLN A 519 16.84 7.02 39.84
C GLN A 519 17.82 8.13 40.28
N PHE A 520 17.58 9.40 39.94
CA PHE A 520 18.35 10.53 40.48
C PHE A 520 18.35 10.59 42.02
N LYS A 521 17.43 9.87 42.69
CA LYS A 521 17.37 9.71 44.16
C LYS A 521 18.28 8.61 44.72
N LYS A 522 18.80 7.69 43.90
CA LYS A 522 19.72 6.61 44.30
C LYS A 522 20.75 6.40 43.18
N ASN A 523 21.92 7.03 43.33
CA ASN A 523 23.11 6.91 42.48
C ASN A 523 23.16 5.60 41.66
N LYS A 524 23.06 5.68 40.32
CA LYS A 524 23.87 4.88 39.35
C LYS A 524 23.49 5.02 37.85
N ALA A 525 22.36 5.59 37.44
CA ALA A 525 22.01 5.69 36.01
C ALA A 525 22.36 7.05 35.37
N TYR A 526 23.64 7.30 35.16
CA TYR A 526 24.09 8.43 34.36
C TYR A 526 24.18 8.01 32.88
N ASN A 527 23.76 8.88 31.97
CA ASN A 527 23.85 8.78 30.50
C ASN A 527 22.64 8.17 29.74
N LEU A 528 21.53 7.88 30.42
CA LEU A 528 20.33 7.31 29.77
C LEU A 528 19.66 8.24 28.75
N ASP A 529 19.78 9.55 28.92
CA ASP A 529 19.21 10.53 27.99
C ASP A 529 20.00 10.55 26.69
N GLU A 530 21.33 10.52 26.77
CA GLU A 530 22.23 10.46 25.63
C GLU A 530 22.01 9.17 24.83
N VAL A 531 21.85 8.02 25.52
CA VAL A 531 21.49 6.75 24.88
C VAL A 531 20.12 6.86 24.22
N ALA A 532 19.11 7.39 24.90
CA ALA A 532 17.75 7.52 24.35
C ALA A 532 17.70 8.44 23.12
N ILE A 533 18.48 9.53 23.11
CA ILE A 533 18.57 10.44 21.97
C ILE A 533 19.26 9.73 20.79
N LEU A 534 20.43 9.12 21.00
CA LEU A 534 21.16 8.45 19.93
C LEU A 534 20.37 7.25 19.37
N MET A 535 19.67 6.52 20.23
CA MET A 535 18.80 5.41 19.84
C MET A 535 17.71 5.85 18.85
N LEU A 536 17.10 7.02 19.07
CA LEU A 536 16.06 7.55 18.18
C LEU A 536 16.60 8.00 16.81
N HIS A 537 17.90 8.28 16.71
CA HIS A 537 18.53 8.70 15.46
C HIS A 537 19.31 7.55 14.79
N ASP A 538 19.34 6.35 15.40
CA ASP A 538 20.06 5.21 14.85
C ASP A 538 19.19 4.48 13.82
N VAL A 539 19.48 4.76 12.55
CA VAL A 539 18.79 4.18 11.38
C VAL A 539 18.94 2.66 11.33
N SER A 540 20.13 2.14 11.65
CA SER A 540 20.36 0.68 11.66
C SER A 540 19.50 -0.02 12.71
N LEU A 541 19.38 0.61 13.89
CA LEU A 541 18.65 0.04 15.00
C LEU A 541 17.16 0.09 14.68
N TYR A 542 16.69 1.17 14.07
CA TYR A 542 15.35 1.27 13.53
C TYR A 542 15.05 0.09 12.58
N PHE A 543 15.82 -0.10 11.50
CA PHE A 543 15.63 -1.21 10.56
C PHE A 543 15.64 -2.57 11.26
N TYR A 544 16.60 -2.79 12.16
CA TYR A 544 16.72 -4.03 12.92
C TYR A 544 15.49 -4.29 13.82
N THR A 545 15.00 -3.27 14.52
CA THR A 545 13.83 -3.41 15.41
C THR A 545 12.53 -3.64 14.64
N THR A 546 12.39 -3.02 13.47
CA THR A 546 11.25 -3.24 12.58
C THR A 546 11.30 -4.65 12.00
N ALA A 547 12.48 -5.14 11.62
CA ALA A 547 12.66 -6.52 11.16
C ALA A 547 12.27 -7.54 12.24
N GLN A 548 12.76 -7.34 13.48
CA GLN A 548 12.41 -8.20 14.62
C GLN A 548 10.91 -8.19 14.92
N ARG A 549 10.22 -7.04 14.79
CA ARG A 549 8.76 -6.92 14.96
C ARG A 549 8.02 -7.91 14.07
N LEU A 550 8.34 -7.85 12.77
CA LEU A 550 7.66 -8.61 11.72
C LEU A 550 7.97 -10.10 11.82
N LEU A 551 9.24 -10.45 12.06
CA LEU A 551 9.63 -11.85 12.19
C LEU A 551 9.00 -12.50 13.42
N THR A 552 8.93 -11.79 14.55
CA THR A 552 8.24 -12.29 15.75
C THR A 552 6.74 -12.50 15.51
N ALA A 553 6.12 -11.72 14.62
CA ALA A 553 4.71 -11.90 14.25
C ALA A 553 4.47 -13.04 13.23
N CYS A 554 5.54 -13.52 12.57
CA CYS A 554 5.49 -14.67 11.68
C CYS A 554 5.63 -16.02 12.41
N GLU A 555 6.23 -16.01 13.61
CA GLU A 555 6.33 -17.16 14.53
C GLU A 555 4.99 -17.46 15.20
#